data_AF-A0A2X3AD21-F1
#
_entry.id   AF-A0A2X3AD21-F1
#
_cell.length_a   1.000
_cell.length_b   1.000
_cell.length_c   1.000
_cell.angle_alpha   90.00
_cell.angle_beta   90.00
_cell.angle_gamma   90.00
#
_symmetry.space_group_name_H-M   'P 1'
#
loop_
_entity.id
_entity.type
_entity.pdbx_description
1 polymer ?
#
loop_
_entity_poly.entity_id
_entity_poly.type
_entity_poly.pdbx_seq_one_letter_code
_entity_poly.pdbx_strand_id
1 'polypeptide(L)' 'MSDQISFFDKPKIKLLEDWTRLHPLLTKNSVHEVFMEKEDSYIVLIDKTFYGVYKKDVERC' A
#
# COMPACT_ATOMS: atom_id res chain seq x y z
N MET A 1 -8.82 -2.87 -28.30
CA MET A 1 -7.79 -2.14 -27.56
C MET A 1 -7.32 -3.07 -26.48
N SER A 2 -6.07 -3.50 -26.56
CA SER A 2 -5.49 -4.42 -25.60
C SER A 2 -5.12 -3.59 -24.37
N ASP A 3 -5.92 -3.64 -23.31
CA ASP A 3 -5.52 -3.12 -22.00
C ASP A 3 -4.44 -4.06 -21.46
N GLN A 4 -3.25 -3.94 -22.04
CA GLN A 4 -2.07 -4.66 -21.64
C GLN A 4 -1.64 -4.04 -20.30
N ILE A 5 -2.19 -4.56 -19.20
CA ILE A 5 -1.74 -4.25 -17.85
C ILE A 5 -0.24 -4.51 -17.85
N SER A 6 0.53 -3.43 -17.73
CA SER A 6 1.98 -3.54 -17.65
C SER A 6 2.30 -4.44 -16.45
N PHE A 7 3.16 -5.43 -16.62
CA PHE A 7 3.69 -6.23 -15.51
C PHE A 7 4.35 -5.37 -14.40
N PHE A 8 4.48 -4.06 -14.64
CA PHE A 8 5.03 -3.07 -13.73
C PHE A 8 3.99 -2.26 -12.94
N ASP A 9 2.68 -2.39 -13.21
CA ASP A 9 1.66 -1.70 -12.43
C ASP A 9 1.43 -2.44 -11.11
N LYS A 10 2.26 -2.10 -10.11
CA LYS A 10 2.09 -2.62 -8.75
C LYS A 10 0.75 -2.14 -8.19
N PRO A 11 -0.01 -3.01 -7.51
CA PRO A 11 -1.27 -2.61 -6.91
C PRO A 11 -1.02 -1.49 -5.90
N LYS A 12 -1.95 -0.53 -5.86
CA LYS A 12 -1.90 0.59 -4.92
C LYS A 12 -2.95 0.42 -3.85
N ILE A 13 -2.62 0.83 -2.64
CA ILE A 13 -3.53 0.84 -1.50
C ILE A 13 -3.62 2.24 -0.94
N LYS A 14 -4.83 2.62 -0.52
CA LYS A 14 -5.10 3.88 0.16
C LYS A 14 -5.39 3.60 1.62
N LEU A 15 -4.69 4.29 2.53
CA LEU A 15 -4.88 4.11 3.97
C LEU A 15 -6.20 4.73 4.44
N LEU A 16 -6.99 3.97 5.21
CA LEU A 16 -8.23 4.45 5.83
C LEU A 16 -8.01 5.16 7.16
N GLU A 17 -6.88 4.89 7.80
CA GLU A 17 -6.51 5.41 9.12
C GLU A 17 -5.16 6.15 9.10
N ASP A 18 -4.88 6.88 10.16
CA ASP A 18 -3.60 7.59 10.34
C ASP A 18 -2.60 6.72 11.10
N TRP A 19 -1.47 6.44 10.46
CA TRP A 19 -0.41 5.57 10.94
C TRP A 19 0.92 6.34 11.09
N THR A 20 0.86 7.67 11.26
CA THR A 20 2.03 8.56 11.43
C THR A 20 2.91 8.20 12.63
N ARG A 21 2.38 7.44 13.60
CA ARG A 21 3.16 6.84 14.70
C ARG A 21 4.24 5.88 14.21
N LEU A 22 4.04 5.20 13.07
CA LEU A 22 5.03 4.30 12.47
C LEU A 22 5.92 5.01 11.46
N HIS A 23 5.35 5.86 10.62
CA HIS A 23 6.08 6.63 9.64
C HIS A 23 5.29 7.88 9.20
N PRO A 24 5.92 9.07 9.08
CA PRO A 24 5.22 10.31 8.75
C PRO A 24 4.47 10.30 7.41
N LEU A 25 4.84 9.43 6.47
CA LEU A 25 4.17 9.30 5.16
C LEU A 25 2.95 8.37 5.17
N LEU A 26 2.72 7.62 6.25
CA LEU A 26 1.56 6.74 6.41
C LEU A 26 0.37 7.54 7.00
N THR A 27 -0.04 8.60 6.31
CA THR A 27 -1.17 9.45 6.73
C THR A 27 -2.50 8.90 6.23
N LYS A 28 -3.60 9.27 6.87
CA LYS A 28 -4.93 8.93 6.34
C LYS A 28 -5.10 9.42 4.89
N ASN A 29 -5.66 8.58 4.03
CA ASN A 29 -5.82 8.77 2.59
C ASN A 29 -4.53 8.79 1.75
N SER A 30 -3.34 8.54 2.32
CA SER A 30 -2.14 8.39 1.50
C SER A 30 -2.24 7.12 0.66
N VAL A 31 -1.65 7.16 -0.53
CA VAL A 31 -1.62 6.04 -1.48
C VAL A 31 -0.20 5.50 -1.56
N HIS A 32 -0.07 4.19 -1.41
CA HIS A 32 1.22 3.50 -1.44
C HIS A 32 1.18 2.33 -2.41
N GLU A 33 2.29 2.11 -3.10
CA GLU A 33 2.49 0.92 -3.91
C GLU A 33 2.78 -0.28 -3.01
N VAL A 34 2.06 -1.37 -3.25
CA VAL A 34 2.26 -2.64 -2.55
C VAL A 34 3.55 -3.27 -3.07
N PHE A 35 4.46 -3.53 -2.15
CA PHE A 35 5.65 -4.32 -2.42
C PHE A 35 5.34 -5.82 -2.45
N MET A 36 4.52 -6.29 -1.50
CA MET A 36 4.14 -7.69 -1.37
C MET A 36 2.77 -7.82 -0.70
N GLU A 37 1.93 -8.72 -1.21
CA GLU A 37 0.66 -9.09 -0.59
C GLU A 37 0.85 -10.33 0.31
N LYS A 38 0.30 -10.29 1.52
CA LYS A 38 0.16 -11.44 2.43
C LYS A 38 -1.33 -11.75 2.62
N GLU A 39 -1.65 -12.77 3.41
CA GLU A 39 -3.04 -13.20 3.68
C GLU A 39 -3.90 -12.04 4.19
N ASP A 40 -3.52 -11.45 5.34
CA ASP A 40 -4.30 -10.38 6.00
C ASP A 40 -3.67 -8.99 5.94
N SER A 41 -2.54 -8.84 5.24
CA SER A 41 -1.81 -7.57 5.17
C SER A 41 -1.17 -7.30 3.83
N TYR A 42 -0.87 -6.03 3.59
CA TYR A 42 0.00 -5.55 2.54
C TYR A 42 1.31 -5.07 3.13
N ILE A 43 2.41 -5.31 2.41
CA ILE A 43 3.72 -4.76 2.73
C ILE A 43 3.98 -3.59 1.79
N VAL A 44 4.27 -2.43 2.36
CA VAL A 44 4.69 -1.22 1.62
C VAL A 44 6.16 -0.94 1.93
N LEU A 45 6.89 -0.45 0.93
CA LEU A 45 8.30 -0.08 1.06
C LEU A 45 8.43 1.44 1.03
N ILE A 46 8.92 2.03 2.11
CA ILE A 46 9.16 3.48 2.22
C ILE A 46 10.60 3.67 2.70
N ASP A 47 11.40 4.44 1.95
CA ASP A 47 12.80 4.78 2.27
C ASP A 47 13.68 3.58 2.69
N LYS A 48 13.43 2.40 2.11
CA LYS A 48 14.10 1.10 2.40
C LYS A 48 13.60 0.34 3.64
N THR A 49 12.53 0.81 4.29
CA THR A 49 11.87 0.12 5.41
C THR A 49 10.54 -0.50 4.97
N PHE A 50 10.30 -1.74 5.38
CA PHE A 50 9.05 -2.44 5.12
C PHE A 50 8.04 -2.17 6.23
N TYR A 51 6.84 -1.71 5.85
CA TYR A 51 5.72 -1.50 6.75
C TYR A 51 4.58 -2.44 6.39
N GLY A 52 4.04 -3.13 7.40
CA GLY A 52 2.85 -3.95 7.25
C GLY A 52 1.60 -3.14 7.55
N VAL A 53 0.61 -3.22 6.66
CA VAL A 53 -0.70 -2.58 6.82
C VAL A 53 -1.78 -3.65 6.67
N TYR A 54 -2.75 -3.70 7.59
CA TYR A 54 -3.81 -4.70 7.50
C TYR A 54 -4.77 -4.40 6.34
N LYS A 55 -5.25 -5.44 5.65
CA LYS A 55 -6.18 -5.29 4.53
C LYS A 55 -7.50 -4.59 4.91
N LYS A 56 -7.95 -4.80 6.16
CA LYS A 56 -9.15 -4.14 6.70
C LYS A 56 -9.01 -2.61 6.84
N ASP A 57 -7.78 -2.10 6.90
CA ASP A 57 -7.49 -0.69 7.17
C ASP A 57 -7.12 0.06 5.88
N VAL A 58 -7.37 -0.54 4.70
CA VAL A 58 -7.04 0.05 3.39
C VAL A 58 -8.12 -0.20 2.34
N GLU A 59 -8.14 0.66 1.33
CA GLU A 59 -8.88 0.47 0.08
C GLU A 59 -7.89 0.17 -1.06
N ARG A 60 -8.21 -0.78 -1.94
CA ARG A 60 -7.41 -1.05 -3.15
C ARG A 60 -7.79 -0.06 -4.25
N CYS A 61 -6.80 0.57 -4.88
CA CYS A 61 -6.97 1.54 -5.97
C CYS A 61 -6.69 0.93 -7.34
#